data_AF-A0A077NG63-F1
#
_entry.id   AF-A0A077NG63-F1
#
_cell.length_a   1.000
_cell.length_b   1.000
_cell.length_c   1.000
_cell.angle_alpha   90.00
_cell.angle_beta   90.00
_cell.angle_gamma   90.00
#
_symmetry.space_group_name_H-M   'P 1'
#
loop_
_entity.id
_entity.type
_entity.pdbx_description
1 polymer ?
#
loop_
_entity_poly.entity_id
_entity_poly.type
_entity_poly.pdbx_seq_one_letter_code
_entity_poly.pdbx_strand_id
1 'polypeptide(L)'
;MKQYKEKARERYITDAEYTALYSVSPAIVKMAMELAYLCCARQADVLSLTRSQLMENGIFIRQGKTGKQQIKAWTKRLEDAVKISGTLVTDPGIASMYVICQATGHKYTRDGFNSRWKKAKDIAKDTFPELDFNFTFHDLKAKGISDLDGTLAEKQMISGHRNITQTARYDRKIEVVPVVGGQNTQ
;
A
#
# COMPACT_ATOMS: atom_id res chain seq x y z
N MET A 1 11.84 -9.49 27.62
CA MET A 1 11.76 -8.20 26.91
C MET A 1 10.41 -7.57 27.20
N LYS A 2 10.35 -6.36 27.76
CA LYS A 2 9.09 -5.62 27.94
C LYS A 2 8.56 -5.27 26.55
N GLN A 3 7.46 -5.88 26.13
CA GLN A 3 6.77 -5.51 24.90
C GLN A 3 6.10 -4.16 25.15
N TYR A 4 6.74 -3.08 24.70
CA TYR A 4 6.13 -1.76 24.73
C TYR A 4 4.85 -1.83 23.88
N LYS A 5 3.69 -1.62 24.51
CA LYS A 5 2.42 -1.47 23.80
C LYS A 5 2.45 -0.11 23.12
N GLU A 6 2.93 -0.08 21.90
CA GLU A 6 2.82 1.09 21.04
C GLU A 6 1.33 1.38 20.79
N LYS A 7 0.88 2.62 21.00
CA LYS A 7 -0.50 3.01 20.70
C LYS A 7 -0.73 2.81 19.21
N ALA A 8 -1.80 2.10 18.84
CA ALA A 8 -2.13 1.89 17.45
C ALA A 8 -2.38 3.25 16.76
N ARG A 9 -1.80 3.45 15.59
CA ARG A 9 -2.02 4.67 14.79
C ARG A 9 -3.46 4.69 14.28
N GLU A 10 -4.10 5.85 14.33
CA GLU A 10 -5.50 6.06 13.92
C GLU A 10 -5.63 7.00 12.71
N ARG A 11 -4.54 7.65 12.29
CA ARG A 11 -4.54 8.63 11.19
C ARG A 11 -4.87 8.00 9.83
N TYR A 12 -5.82 8.61 9.14
CA TYR A 12 -6.08 8.40 7.70
C TYR A 12 -5.14 9.27 6.86
N ILE A 13 -4.62 8.72 5.75
CA ILE A 13 -3.81 9.46 4.79
C ILE A 13 -4.75 10.00 3.71
N THR A 14 -4.79 11.31 3.58
CA THR A 14 -5.63 12.00 2.58
C THR A 14 -5.13 11.76 1.16
N ASP A 15 -6.00 11.96 0.17
CA ASP A 15 -5.61 11.86 -1.24
C ASP A 15 -4.59 12.92 -1.63
N ALA A 16 -4.66 14.10 -1.02
CA ALA A 16 -3.69 15.17 -1.22
C ALA A 16 -2.29 14.74 -0.74
N GLU A 17 -2.17 14.23 0.49
CA GLU A 17 -0.90 13.72 1.03
C GLU A 17 -0.34 12.55 0.21
N TYR A 18 -1.19 11.59 -0.17
CA TYR A 18 -0.78 10.45 -0.99
C TYR A 18 -0.27 10.92 -2.36
N THR A 19 -1.03 11.78 -3.04
CA THR A 19 -0.72 12.27 -4.39
C THR A 19 0.52 13.16 -4.39
N ALA A 20 0.67 14.04 -3.39
CA ALA A 20 1.84 14.89 -3.24
C ALA A 20 3.12 14.06 -3.09
N LEU A 21 3.12 13.08 -2.17
CA LEU A 21 4.26 12.18 -2.01
C LEU A 21 4.49 11.32 -3.25
N TYR A 22 3.42 10.82 -3.88
CA TYR A 22 3.52 10.05 -5.11
C TYR A 22 4.20 10.88 -6.20
N SER A 23 3.82 12.14 -6.40
CA SER A 23 4.32 13.00 -7.49
C SER A 23 5.85 13.12 -7.51
N VAL A 24 6.47 13.33 -6.34
CA VAL A 24 7.92 13.51 -6.16
C VAL A 24 8.70 12.20 -6.01
N SER A 25 7.99 11.08 -5.85
CA SER A 25 8.61 9.78 -5.58
C SER A 25 9.30 9.19 -6.82
N PRO A 26 10.45 8.50 -6.65
CA PRO A 26 11.04 7.73 -7.74
C PRO A 26 10.15 6.52 -8.12
N ALA A 27 10.34 5.98 -9.32
CA ALA A 27 9.53 4.88 -9.88
C ALA A 27 9.33 3.70 -8.92
N ILE A 28 10.40 3.26 -8.25
CA ILE A 28 10.39 2.15 -7.27
C ILE A 28 9.44 2.45 -6.11
N VAL A 29 9.46 3.68 -5.60
CA VAL A 29 8.60 4.10 -4.50
C VAL A 29 7.16 4.24 -4.97
N LYS A 30 6.93 4.88 -6.13
CA LYS A 30 5.59 5.00 -6.75
C LYS A 30 4.91 3.64 -6.90
N MET A 31 5.61 2.68 -7.48
CA MET A 31 5.10 1.31 -7.65
C MET A 31 4.80 0.63 -6.31
N ALA A 32 5.71 0.74 -5.34
CA ALA A 32 5.49 0.15 -4.02
C ALA A 32 4.28 0.78 -3.30
N MET A 33 4.10 2.10 -3.41
CA MET A 33 2.93 2.80 -2.84
C MET A 33 1.62 2.25 -3.41
N GLU A 34 1.52 2.19 -4.75
CA GLU A 34 0.34 1.70 -5.44
C GLU A 34 0.04 0.24 -5.09
N LEU A 35 1.06 -0.63 -5.09
CA LEU A 35 0.87 -2.03 -4.73
C LEU A 35 0.44 -2.21 -3.26
N ALA A 36 0.97 -1.39 -2.34
CA ALA A 36 0.55 -1.45 -0.93
C ALA A 36 -0.91 -0.98 -0.76
N TYR A 37 -1.27 0.12 -1.42
CA TYR A 37 -2.60 0.73 -1.39
C TYR A 37 -3.65 -0.17 -2.04
N LEU A 38 -3.51 -0.47 -3.34
CA LEU A 38 -4.50 -1.21 -4.13
C LEU A 38 -4.69 -2.65 -3.64
N CYS A 39 -3.59 -3.33 -3.26
CA CYS A 39 -3.67 -4.72 -2.83
C CYS A 39 -3.93 -4.88 -1.33
N CYS A 40 -3.98 -3.78 -0.55
CA CYS A 40 -4.03 -3.81 0.92
C CYS A 40 -2.90 -4.68 1.52
N ALA A 41 -1.71 -4.62 0.91
CA ALA A 41 -0.59 -5.52 1.17
C ALA A 41 0.43 -4.91 2.15
N ARG A 42 1.13 -5.76 2.91
CA ARG A 42 2.23 -5.29 3.78
C ARG A 42 3.47 -5.01 2.95
N GLN A 43 4.33 -4.12 3.44
CA GLN A 43 5.60 -3.80 2.78
C GLN A 43 6.42 -5.04 2.42
N ALA A 44 6.54 -5.99 3.36
CA ALA A 44 7.30 -7.22 3.12
C ALA A 44 6.72 -8.03 1.94
N ASP A 45 5.39 -8.17 1.87
CA ASP A 45 4.70 -8.89 0.80
C ASP A 45 4.91 -8.18 -0.55
N VAL A 46 4.80 -6.84 -0.57
CA VAL A 46 5.04 -5.99 -1.76
C VAL A 46 6.48 -6.13 -2.27
N LEU A 47 7.48 -6.02 -1.40
CA LEU A 47 8.89 -6.10 -1.79
C LEU A 47 9.31 -7.52 -2.20
N SER A 48 8.56 -8.55 -1.79
CA SER A 48 8.82 -9.94 -2.21
C SER A 48 8.06 -10.36 -3.47
N LEU A 49 7.21 -9.50 -4.04
CA LEU A 49 6.36 -9.85 -5.17
C LEU A 49 7.17 -10.26 -6.40
N THR A 50 6.92 -11.47 -6.91
CA THR A 50 7.59 -12.02 -8.09
C THR A 50 6.72 -11.91 -9.35
N ARG A 51 7.37 -11.96 -10.51
CA ARG A 51 6.69 -11.95 -11.82
C ARG A 51 5.79 -13.17 -12.03
N SER A 52 6.15 -14.32 -11.46
CA SER A 52 5.31 -15.54 -11.50
C SER A 52 4.00 -15.43 -10.72
N GLN A 53 3.87 -14.43 -9.83
CA GLN A 53 2.63 -14.13 -9.13
C GLN A 53 1.68 -13.25 -9.95
N LEU A 54 2.12 -12.73 -11.10
CA LEU A 54 1.28 -12.00 -12.04
C LEU A 54 0.53 -13.03 -12.91
N MET A 55 -0.74 -13.24 -12.61
CA MET A 55 -1.62 -14.21 -13.28
C MET A 55 -2.53 -13.49 -14.28
N GLU A 56 -3.21 -14.25 -15.13
CA GLU A 56 -4.19 -13.72 -16.09
C GLU A 56 -5.29 -12.91 -15.41
N ASN A 57 -5.81 -13.39 -14.27
CA ASN A 57 -6.92 -12.76 -13.55
C ASN A 57 -6.48 -11.73 -12.50
N GLY A 58 -5.19 -11.57 -12.22
CA GLY A 58 -4.71 -10.60 -11.22
C GLY A 58 -3.35 -10.93 -10.63
N ILE A 59 -3.04 -10.29 -9.50
CA ILE A 59 -1.82 -10.55 -8.72
C ILE A 59 -2.13 -11.52 -7.59
N PHE A 60 -1.52 -12.70 -7.61
CA PHE A 60 -1.59 -13.65 -6.50
C PHE A 60 -0.70 -13.21 -5.33
N ILE A 61 -1.29 -13.05 -4.15
CA ILE A 61 -0.58 -12.69 -2.92
C ILE A 61 -0.88 -13.71 -1.84
N ARG A 62 0.17 -14.35 -1.31
CA ARG A 62 0.14 -15.10 -0.05
C ARG A 62 0.77 -14.25 1.04
N GLN A 63 -0.03 -13.74 1.97
CA GLN A 63 0.44 -12.87 3.04
C GLN A 63 1.43 -13.62 3.96
N GLY A 64 2.66 -13.12 4.12
CA GLY A 64 3.67 -13.80 4.92
C GLY A 64 3.31 -13.95 6.40
N LYS A 65 2.62 -12.95 6.99
CA LYS A 65 2.25 -12.96 8.42
C LYS A 65 1.09 -13.90 8.76
N THR A 66 0.11 -14.05 7.87
CA THR A 66 -1.16 -14.73 8.16
C THR A 66 -1.41 -15.95 7.28
N GLY A 67 -0.64 -16.13 6.21
CA GLY A 67 -0.81 -17.19 5.23
C GLY A 67 -2.01 -17.04 4.29
N LYS A 68 -2.86 -16.02 4.47
CA LYS A 68 -4.05 -15.79 3.62
C LYS A 68 -3.61 -15.61 2.16
N GLN A 69 -4.26 -16.34 1.27
CA GLN A 69 -4.03 -16.33 -0.17
C GLN A 69 -5.20 -15.65 -0.87
N GLN A 70 -4.90 -14.72 -1.78
CA GLN A 70 -5.89 -14.00 -2.57
C GLN A 70 -5.30 -13.62 -3.92
N ILE A 71 -6.14 -13.55 -4.94
CA ILE A 71 -5.81 -12.90 -6.20
C ILE A 71 -6.42 -11.50 -6.15
N LYS A 72 -5.59 -10.48 -6.37
CA LYS A 72 -6.01 -9.08 -6.49
C LYS A 72 -6.30 -8.84 -7.96
N ALA A 73 -7.58 -8.81 -8.29
CA ALA A 73 -8.05 -8.70 -9.67
C ALA A 73 -7.49 -7.47 -10.36
N TRP A 74 -7.21 -7.60 -11.66
CA TRP A 74 -6.68 -6.50 -12.45
C TRP A 74 -7.68 -5.34 -12.52
N THR A 75 -7.13 -4.14 -12.40
CA THR A 75 -7.77 -2.89 -12.78
C THR A 75 -6.75 -2.11 -13.60
N LYS A 76 -7.19 -1.16 -14.42
CA LYS A 76 -6.27 -0.32 -15.20
C LYS A 76 -5.18 0.32 -14.33
N ARG A 77 -5.56 0.80 -13.14
CA ARG A 77 -4.62 1.40 -12.17
C ARG A 77 -3.61 0.39 -11.62
N LEU A 78 -4.03 -0.84 -11.30
CA LEU A 78 -3.13 -1.89 -10.82
C LEU A 78 -2.17 -2.36 -11.91
N GLU A 79 -2.65 -2.49 -13.15
CA GLU A 79 -1.79 -2.80 -14.30
C GLU A 79 -0.75 -1.70 -14.52
N ASP A 80 -1.15 -0.44 -14.47
CA ASP A 80 -0.25 0.69 -14.65
C ASP A 80 0.82 0.76 -13.56
N ALA A 81 0.45 0.47 -12.31
CA ALA A 81 1.40 0.34 -11.21
C ALA A 81 2.45 -0.75 -11.50
N VAL A 82 2.06 -1.90 -12.05
CA VAL A 82 2.99 -2.99 -12.40
C VAL A 82 3.82 -2.65 -13.63
N LYS A 83 3.28 -1.92 -14.61
CA LYS A 83 4.01 -1.48 -15.82
C LYS A 83 5.21 -0.58 -15.48
N ILE A 84 5.17 0.14 -14.36
CA ILE A 84 6.33 0.89 -13.84
C ILE A 84 7.56 -0.03 -13.67
N SER A 85 7.38 -1.33 -13.39
CA SER A 85 8.50 -2.29 -13.29
C SER A 85 9.33 -2.37 -14.57
N GLY A 86 8.74 -2.08 -15.73
CA GLY A 86 9.43 -2.06 -17.03
C GLY A 86 10.39 -0.87 -17.19
N THR A 87 10.25 0.17 -16.36
CA THR A 87 11.17 1.33 -16.38
C THR A 87 12.34 1.16 -15.42
N LEU A 88 12.42 0.03 -14.68
CA LEU A 88 13.51 -0.23 -13.76
C LEU A 88 14.72 -0.74 -14.54
N VAL A 89 15.84 -0.02 -14.41
CA VAL A 89 17.10 -0.40 -15.05
C VAL A 89 17.84 -1.40 -14.15
N THR A 90 18.16 -2.56 -14.71
CA THR A 90 19.06 -3.54 -14.15
C THR A 90 20.44 -3.45 -14.79
N ASP A 91 21.45 -4.01 -14.12
CA ASP A 91 22.79 -4.11 -14.67
C ASP A 91 22.79 -4.93 -15.98
N PRO A 92 23.71 -4.67 -16.93
CA PRO A 92 23.73 -5.37 -18.20
C PRO A 92 23.71 -6.90 -18.05
N GLY A 93 22.78 -7.56 -18.75
CA GLY A 93 22.61 -9.02 -18.70
C GLY A 93 21.84 -9.54 -17.48
N ILE A 94 21.41 -8.68 -16.55
CA ILE A 94 20.64 -9.07 -15.38
C ILE A 94 19.14 -8.95 -15.63
N ALA A 95 18.43 -10.07 -15.47
CA ALA A 95 16.97 -10.11 -15.38
C ALA A 95 16.54 -10.37 -13.94
N SER A 96 15.46 -9.72 -13.49
CA SER A 96 14.91 -9.95 -12.15
C SER A 96 13.61 -10.76 -12.22
N MET A 97 13.52 -11.75 -11.32
CA MET A 97 12.26 -12.44 -11.03
C MET A 97 11.29 -11.58 -10.20
N TYR A 98 11.76 -10.49 -9.57
CA TYR A 98 10.95 -9.61 -8.74
C TYR A 98 10.33 -8.48 -9.56
N VAL A 99 9.12 -8.08 -9.18
CA VAL A 99 8.45 -6.90 -9.77
C VAL A 99 9.14 -5.62 -9.30
N ILE A 100 9.52 -5.56 -8.02
CA ILE A 100 10.34 -4.48 -7.46
C ILE A 100 11.75 -5.01 -7.21
N CYS A 101 12.72 -4.53 -7.98
CA CYS A 101 14.10 -4.98 -7.90
C CYS A 101 15.12 -3.84 -7.87
N GLN A 102 16.29 -4.17 -7.33
CA GLN A 102 17.50 -3.36 -7.41
C GLN A 102 18.16 -3.57 -8.77
N ALA A 103 19.16 -2.74 -9.10
CA ALA A 103 19.94 -2.88 -10.34
C ALA A 103 20.58 -4.29 -10.46
N THR A 104 20.99 -4.87 -9.33
CA THR A 104 21.54 -6.23 -9.22
C THR A 104 20.52 -7.36 -9.43
N GLY A 105 19.27 -7.02 -9.78
CA GLY A 105 18.18 -7.97 -10.00
C GLY A 105 17.55 -8.55 -8.72
N HIS A 106 18.11 -8.28 -7.55
CA HIS A 106 17.55 -8.75 -6.27
C HIS A 106 16.43 -7.85 -5.77
N LYS A 107 15.55 -8.38 -4.92
CA LYS A 107 14.56 -7.55 -4.23
C LYS A 107 15.21 -6.55 -3.27
N TYR A 108 14.49 -5.50 -2.92
CA TYR A 108 14.90 -4.60 -1.84
C TYR A 108 14.79 -5.26 -0.47
N THR A 109 15.78 -4.99 0.39
CA THR A 109 15.62 -5.18 1.84
C THR A 109 14.67 -4.11 2.38
N ARG A 110 14.08 -4.37 3.56
CA ARG A 110 13.21 -3.40 4.24
C ARG A 110 13.91 -2.06 4.43
N ASP A 111 15.14 -2.09 4.94
CA ASP A 111 15.88 -0.87 5.30
C ASP A 111 16.38 -0.13 4.05
N GLY A 112 16.80 -0.87 3.02
CA GLY A 112 17.18 -0.30 1.72
C GLY A 112 16.01 0.39 1.02
N PHE A 113 14.80 -0.16 1.10
CA PHE A 113 13.60 0.50 0.62
C PHE A 113 13.21 1.70 1.49
N ASN A 114 13.21 1.53 2.82
CA ASN A 114 12.83 2.60 3.75
C ASN A 114 13.70 3.85 3.61
N SER A 115 14.97 3.70 3.26
CA SER A 115 15.87 4.83 2.98
C SER A 115 15.38 5.64 1.77
N ARG A 116 14.94 4.97 0.70
CA ARG A 116 14.36 5.63 -0.49
C ARG A 116 13.02 6.28 -0.18
N TRP A 117 12.16 5.59 0.57
CA TRP A 117 10.88 6.12 1.04
C TRP A 117 11.06 7.37 1.89
N LYS A 118 11.99 7.34 2.85
CA LYS A 118 12.32 8.49 3.71
C LYS A 118 12.77 9.67 2.86
N LYS A 119 13.69 9.47 1.92
CA LYS A 119 14.14 10.54 1.02
C LYS A 119 12.98 11.15 0.23
N ALA A 120 12.06 10.33 -0.30
CA ALA A 120 10.87 10.83 -0.99
C ALA A 120 9.95 11.64 -0.06
N LYS A 121 9.77 11.21 1.19
CA LYS A 121 9.01 11.97 2.19
C LYS A 121 9.67 13.28 2.59
N ASP A 122 10.99 13.31 2.71
CA ASP A 122 11.72 14.53 3.05
C ASP A 122 11.58 15.54 1.89
N ILE A 123 11.72 15.10 0.63
CA ILE A 123 11.42 15.95 -0.55
C ILE A 123 9.95 16.42 -0.54
N ALA A 124 8.99 15.55 -0.25
CA ALA A 124 7.58 15.92 -0.24
C ALA A 124 7.26 17.00 0.82
N LYS A 125 7.89 16.92 2.00
CA LYS A 125 7.75 17.94 3.04
C LYS A 125 8.28 19.30 2.60
N ASP A 126 9.41 19.31 1.90
CA ASP A 126 10.01 20.56 1.42
C ASP A 126 9.16 21.17 0.28
N THR A 127 8.62 20.33 -0.60
CA THR A 127 7.81 20.77 -1.75
C THR A 127 6.38 21.17 -1.38
N PHE A 128 5.78 20.52 -0.39
CA PHE A 128 4.39 20.71 0.04
C PHE A 128 4.32 20.95 1.57
N PRO A 129 4.85 22.07 2.08
CA PRO A 129 4.98 22.33 3.51
C PRO A 129 3.62 22.45 4.24
N GLU A 130 2.53 22.67 3.51
CA GLU A 130 1.16 22.70 4.03
C GLU A 130 0.58 21.30 4.32
N LEU A 131 1.20 20.24 3.80
CA LEU A 131 0.78 18.85 4.00
C LEU A 131 1.64 18.15 5.04
N ASP A 132 1.05 17.18 5.76
CA ASP A 132 1.76 16.44 6.81
C ASP A 132 2.06 14.99 6.41
N PHE A 133 3.34 14.72 6.17
CA PHE A 133 3.87 13.42 5.77
C PHE A 133 4.32 12.54 6.97
N ASN A 134 3.80 12.80 8.17
CA ASN A 134 4.00 11.96 9.36
C ASN A 134 3.16 10.68 9.32
N PHE A 135 3.40 9.84 8.31
CA PHE A 135 2.87 8.48 8.21
C PHE A 135 3.93 7.46 7.83
N THR A 136 3.64 6.20 8.15
CA THR A 136 4.49 5.05 7.86
C THR A 136 4.06 4.40 6.55
N PHE A 137 4.92 3.57 5.96
CA PHE A 137 4.54 2.83 4.76
C PHE A 137 3.36 1.87 5.02
N HIS A 138 3.25 1.35 6.24
CA HIS A 138 2.13 0.48 6.63
C HIS A 138 0.78 1.21 6.64
N ASP A 139 0.77 2.53 6.84
CA ASP A 139 -0.46 3.32 6.80
C ASP A 139 -1.08 3.38 5.38
N LEU A 140 -0.31 3.11 4.32
CA LEU A 140 -0.85 2.99 2.94
C LEU A 140 -1.82 1.81 2.80
N LYS A 141 -1.56 0.70 3.50
CA LYS A 141 -2.50 -0.42 3.58
C LYS A 141 -3.79 0.01 4.29
N ALA A 142 -3.67 0.79 5.38
CA ALA A 142 -4.85 1.28 6.10
C ALA A 142 -5.66 2.26 5.25
N LYS A 143 -5.00 3.16 4.50
CA LYS A 143 -5.64 4.00 3.49
C LYS A 143 -6.41 3.14 2.48
N GLY A 144 -5.75 2.14 1.89
CA GLY A 144 -6.37 1.23 0.93
C GLY A 144 -7.62 0.54 1.48
N ILE A 145 -7.58 0.05 2.72
CA ILE A 145 -8.75 -0.56 3.37
C ILE A 145 -9.85 0.46 3.65
N SER A 146 -9.49 1.67 4.09
CA SER A 146 -10.45 2.74 4.39
C SER A 146 -11.19 3.20 3.15
N ASP A 147 -10.51 3.21 2.00
CA ASP A 147 -11.04 3.66 0.71
C ASP A 147 -11.80 2.56 -0.05
N LEU A 148 -11.91 1.35 0.50
CA LEU A 148 -12.82 0.34 -0.04
C LEU A 148 -14.27 0.74 0.24
N ASP A 149 -15.14 0.51 -0.73
CA ASP A 149 -16.58 0.58 -0.56
C ASP A 149 -17.13 -0.68 0.14
N GLY A 150 -18.38 -0.56 0.59
CA GLY A 150 -19.13 -1.66 1.19
C GLY A 150 -18.97 -1.77 2.70
N THR A 151 -19.60 -2.82 3.23
CA THR A 151 -19.64 -3.16 4.64
C THR A 151 -18.27 -3.55 5.18
N LEU A 152 -18.09 -3.45 6.50
CA LEU A 152 -16.87 -3.88 7.17
C LEU A 152 -16.51 -5.35 6.90
N ALA A 153 -17.52 -6.21 6.64
CA ALA A 153 -17.33 -7.61 6.27
C ALA A 153 -16.73 -7.75 4.86
N GLU A 154 -17.19 -6.97 3.88
CA GLU A 154 -16.62 -6.93 2.53
C GLU A 154 -15.18 -6.42 2.56
N LYS A 155 -14.92 -5.34 3.30
CA LYS A 155 -13.56 -4.83 3.53
C LYS A 155 -12.66 -5.88 4.20
N GLN A 156 -13.19 -6.68 5.13
CA GLN A 156 -12.45 -7.77 5.76
C GLN A 156 -12.06 -8.85 4.74
N MET A 157 -13.00 -9.25 3.88
CA MET A 157 -12.74 -10.23 2.83
C MET A 157 -11.62 -9.74 1.91
N ILE A 158 -11.67 -8.47 1.48
CA ILE A 158 -10.66 -7.88 0.59
C ILE A 158 -9.30 -7.75 1.30
N SER A 159 -9.25 -7.23 2.51
CA SER A 159 -7.99 -7.01 3.26
C SER A 159 -7.29 -8.29 3.74
N GLY A 160 -8.02 -9.41 3.77
CA GLY A 160 -7.54 -10.70 4.24
C GLY A 160 -7.30 -10.74 5.75
N HIS A 161 -7.99 -9.88 6.52
CA HIS A 161 -7.94 -9.88 7.98
C HIS A 161 -8.74 -11.06 8.56
N ARG A 162 -8.19 -11.69 9.60
CA ARG A 162 -8.85 -12.83 10.26
C ARG A 162 -10.05 -12.41 11.09
N ASN A 163 -9.95 -11.26 11.76
CA ASN A 163 -10.97 -10.77 12.68
C ASN A 163 -11.51 -9.42 12.19
N ILE A 164 -12.82 -9.23 12.26
CA ILE A 164 -13.48 -7.99 11.85
C ILE A 164 -12.99 -6.77 12.65
N THR A 165 -12.63 -6.95 13.92
CA THR A 165 -12.03 -5.91 14.77
C THR A 165 -10.66 -5.44 14.29
N GLN A 166 -9.92 -6.27 13.53
CA GLN A 166 -8.71 -5.80 12.87
C GLN A 166 -9.07 -4.89 11.71
N THR A 167 -10.06 -5.24 10.89
CA THR A 167 -10.55 -4.37 9.80
C THR A 167 -11.01 -3.03 10.33
N ALA A 168 -11.81 -3.00 11.41
CA ALA A 168 -12.29 -1.76 12.02
C ALA A 168 -11.16 -0.79 12.43
N ARG A 169 -10.00 -1.31 12.84
CA ARG A 169 -8.82 -0.47 13.19
C ARG A 169 -8.11 0.13 11.97
N TYR A 170 -8.32 -0.47 10.79
CA TYR A 170 -7.73 0.00 9.54
C TYR A 170 -8.69 0.87 8.74
N ASP A 171 -9.99 0.79 9.02
CA ASP A 171 -11.01 1.67 8.46
C ASP A 171 -11.00 3.00 9.22
N ARG A 172 -10.24 3.96 8.69
CA ARG A 172 -9.88 5.21 9.38
C ARG A 172 -10.49 6.45 8.72
N LYS A 173 -11.13 6.30 7.55
CA LYS A 173 -11.76 7.42 6.85
C LYS A 173 -12.94 7.89 7.68
N ILE A 174 -13.03 9.20 7.89
CA ILE A 174 -14.13 9.79 8.65
C ILE A 174 -15.40 9.64 7.82
N GLU A 175 -16.39 8.95 8.37
CA GLU A 175 -17.69 8.77 7.72
C GLU A 175 -18.53 10.04 7.86
N VAL A 176 -19.10 10.49 6.74
CA VAL A 176 -20.17 11.49 6.77
C VAL A 176 -21.46 10.74 6.97
N VAL A 177 -22.02 10.85 8.17
CA VAL A 177 -23.26 10.18 8.55
C VAL A 177 -24.43 11.15 8.48
N PRO A 178 -25.64 10.68 8.14
CA PRO A 178 -26.83 11.52 8.19
C PRO A 178 -27.07 12.02 9.62
N VAL A 179 -27.57 13.25 9.73
CA VAL A 179 -28.07 13.77 11.01
C VAL A 179 -29.37 13.05 11.39
N VAL A 180 -29.77 13.16 12.67
CA VAL A 180 -31.06 12.64 13.14
C VAL A 180 -32.21 13.18 12.27
N GLY A 181 -33.02 12.29 11.71
CA GLY A 181 -34.12 12.62 10.79
C GLY A 181 -33.73 12.62 9.29
N GLY A 182 -32.44 12.65 8.97
CA GLY A 182 -31.91 12.60 7.60
C GLY A 182 -31.54 11.19 7.11
N GLN A 183 -31.83 10.15 7.91
CA GLN A 183 -31.38 8.79 7.60
C GLN A 183 -32.08 8.15 6.39
N ASN A 184 -33.23 8.70 5.98
CA ASN A 184 -34.05 8.16 4.88
C ASN A 184 -34.03 9.03 3.62
N THR A 185 -33.20 10.08 3.58
CA THR A 185 -33.10 10.96 2.41
C THR A 185 -31.98 10.44 1.51
N GLN A 186 -32.31 9.53 0.59
CA GLN A 186 -31.48 9.15 -0.55
C GLN A 186 -32.12 9.67 -1.83
#